data_AF-A0A9W8BEY1-F1
#
_entry.id   AF-A0A9W8BEY1-F1
#
_cell.length_a   1.000
_cell.length_b   1.000
_cell.length_c   1.000
_cell.angle_alpha   90.00
_cell.angle_beta   90.00
_cell.angle_gamma   90.00
#
_symmetry.space_group_name_H-M   'P 1'
#
loop_
_entity.id
_entity.type
_entity.pdbx_description
1 polymer ?
#
loop_
_entity_poly.entity_id
_entity_poly.type
_entity_poly.pdbx_seq_one_letter_code
_entity_poly.pdbx_strand_id
1 'polypeptide(L)'
;MKPTYSFALLALSLVLASGAEAAGNTTVSTAGLQSTQCVDAASSTDLYSAKSTVKYAKGFSIAYHSTYKVVENLSTNSTYVLYQCGSTKPTAVKNVSAYIPVPVRSSAAWATSAAIFLEALGVQNTIKNLGTAPSLVSACLQELLQD
;
A
#
# COMPACT_ATOMS: atom_id res chain seq x y z
N MET A 1 -37.06 -55.08 -9.20
CA MET A 1 -36.22 -55.79 -10.18
C MET A 1 -35.23 -54.79 -10.78
N LYS A 2 -33.94 -55.05 -10.59
CA LYS A 2 -32.80 -54.30 -11.18
C LYS A 2 -32.59 -54.74 -12.63
N PRO A 3 -31.96 -53.90 -13.46
CA PRO A 3 -30.86 -54.42 -14.26
C PRO A 3 -29.56 -53.73 -13.86
N THR A 4 -28.63 -54.59 -13.46
CA THR A 4 -27.23 -54.32 -13.10
C THR A 4 -26.42 -54.16 -14.39
N TYR A 5 -25.73 -53.04 -14.59
CA TYR A 5 -24.72 -52.89 -15.65
C TYR A 5 -23.33 -52.80 -15.03
N SER A 6 -22.63 -53.91 -15.15
CA SER A 6 -21.19 -54.08 -14.91
C SER A 6 -20.45 -53.53 -16.12
N PHE A 7 -19.69 -52.45 -15.96
CA PHE A 7 -18.71 -52.01 -16.94
C PHE A 7 -17.35 -51.92 -16.27
N ALA A 8 -16.46 -52.78 -16.77
CA ALA A 8 -15.11 -52.99 -16.29
C ALA A 8 -14.22 -51.76 -16.49
N LEU A 9 -13.44 -51.50 -15.43
CA LEU A 9 -12.09 -50.93 -15.40
C LEU A 9 -11.41 -50.66 -16.76
N LEU A 10 -11.13 -49.39 -17.03
CA LEU A 10 -9.87 -48.99 -17.66
C LEU A 10 -9.27 -47.84 -16.86
N ALA A 11 -8.30 -48.16 -16.01
CA ALA A 11 -7.53 -47.21 -15.23
C ALA A 11 -6.54 -46.49 -16.16
N LEU A 12 -6.74 -45.18 -16.36
CA LEU A 12 -5.70 -44.31 -16.90
C LEU A 12 -5.14 -43.49 -15.75
N SER A 13 -4.07 -44.00 -15.15
CA SER A 13 -3.30 -43.35 -14.11
C SER A 13 -2.64 -42.09 -14.65
N LEU A 14 -3.12 -40.92 -14.24
CA LEU A 14 -2.43 -39.66 -14.43
C LEU A 14 -1.50 -39.45 -13.23
N VAL A 15 -0.21 -39.72 -13.43
CA VAL A 15 0.84 -39.32 -12.49
C VAL A 15 0.99 -37.81 -12.62
N LEU A 16 0.45 -37.04 -11.66
CA LEU A 16 0.95 -35.69 -11.42
C LEU A 16 2.07 -35.77 -10.40
N ALA A 17 3.29 -35.55 -10.90
CA ALA A 17 4.47 -35.40 -10.10
C ALA A 17 4.26 -34.32 -9.02
N SER A 18 4.49 -34.71 -7.77
CA SER A 18 4.66 -33.79 -6.66
C SER A 18 5.97 -33.02 -6.85
N GLY A 19 5.91 -31.92 -7.58
CA GLY A 19 6.89 -30.85 -7.48
C GLY A 19 6.64 -30.12 -6.16
N ALA A 20 7.25 -30.59 -5.07
CA ALA A 20 7.45 -29.74 -3.90
C ALA A 20 8.51 -28.70 -4.30
N GLU A 21 8.09 -27.67 -5.03
CA GLU A 21 8.85 -26.44 -5.10
C GLU A 21 8.84 -25.91 -3.67
N ALA A 22 9.97 -26.05 -2.98
CA ALA A 22 10.24 -25.24 -1.82
C ALA A 22 10.23 -23.79 -2.30
N ALA A 23 9.04 -23.19 -2.32
CA ALA A 23 8.89 -21.77 -2.24
C ALA A 23 9.62 -21.41 -0.94
N GLY A 24 10.87 -20.98 -1.09
CA GLY A 24 11.54 -20.19 -0.09
C GLY A 24 10.61 -19.00 0.13
N ASN A 25 9.74 -19.14 1.13
CA ASN A 25 8.92 -18.08 1.66
C ASN A 25 9.89 -17.14 2.36
N THR A 26 10.65 -16.40 1.56
CA THR A 26 11.22 -15.15 2.00
C THR A 26 9.99 -14.30 2.26
N THR A 27 9.52 -14.30 3.51
CA THR A 27 8.63 -13.29 4.05
C THR A 27 9.33 -11.95 3.86
N VAL A 28 9.19 -11.39 2.66
CA VAL A 28 9.34 -9.97 2.45
C VAL A 28 8.25 -9.39 3.31
N SER A 29 8.64 -8.79 4.45
CA SER A 29 7.70 -8.06 5.28
C SER A 29 7.12 -6.93 4.44
N THR A 30 5.95 -7.18 3.85
CA THR A 30 5.08 -6.21 3.19
C THR A 30 4.25 -5.44 4.22
N ALA A 31 4.49 -5.66 5.51
CA ALA A 31 3.84 -4.97 6.63
C ALA A 31 3.88 -3.45 6.45
N GLY A 32 4.95 -2.91 5.85
CA GLY A 32 5.10 -1.48 5.61
C GLY A 32 4.56 -0.93 4.28
N LEU A 33 4.15 -1.77 3.34
CA LEU A 33 3.83 -1.35 1.96
C LEU A 33 2.38 -1.59 1.53
N GLN A 34 1.65 -2.55 2.14
CA GLN A 34 0.31 -2.92 1.67
C GLN A 34 -0.67 -3.31 2.77
N SER A 35 -0.28 -3.27 4.04
CA SER A 35 -1.20 -3.61 5.11
C SER A 35 -2.12 -2.43 5.39
N THR A 36 -3.44 -2.65 5.29
CA THR A 36 -4.45 -1.75 5.87
C THR A 36 -4.41 -1.76 7.40
N GLN A 37 -3.46 -2.47 8.01
CA GLN A 37 -3.32 -2.63 9.45
C GLN A 37 -2.02 -1.96 9.93
N CYS A 38 -2.05 -1.52 11.19
CA CYS A 38 -0.89 -0.95 11.86
C CYS A 38 0.14 -2.06 12.15
N VAL A 39 1.42 -1.69 12.24
CA VAL A 39 2.47 -2.64 12.64
C VAL A 39 2.40 -2.87 14.14
N ASP A 40 2.67 -4.10 14.58
CA ASP A 40 2.85 -4.37 16.01
C ASP A 40 4.13 -3.68 16.50
N ALA A 41 4.03 -2.98 17.64
CA ALA A 41 5.02 -2.03 18.16
C ALA A 41 6.43 -2.60 18.45
N ALA A 42 6.67 -3.88 18.18
CA ALA A 42 7.86 -4.64 18.57
C ALA A 42 8.92 -4.84 17.48
N SER A 43 8.69 -4.46 16.23
CA SER A 43 9.69 -4.70 15.18
C SER A 43 10.75 -3.60 15.14
N SER A 44 11.91 -3.84 15.79
CA SER A 44 13.15 -3.05 15.61
C SER A 44 13.85 -3.32 14.26
N THR A 45 13.15 -3.94 13.32
CA THR A 45 13.63 -4.31 11.99
C THR A 45 13.31 -3.18 11.01
N ASP A 46 14.18 -2.97 10.01
CA ASP A 46 13.88 -2.02 8.92
C ASP A 46 12.53 -2.39 8.29
N LEU A 47 11.53 -1.51 8.46
CA LEU A 47 10.17 -1.70 7.97
C LEU A 47 10.05 -1.44 6.46
N TYR A 48 11.17 -1.08 5.80
CA TYR A 48 11.25 -0.75 4.38
C TYR A 48 12.23 -1.66 3.67
N SER A 49 11.77 -2.87 3.30
CA SER A 49 12.53 -3.82 2.48
C SER A 49 12.75 -3.33 1.04
N ALA A 50 11.80 -2.55 0.50
CA ALA A 50 11.91 -1.90 -0.80
C ALA A 50 11.89 -0.37 -0.65
N LYS A 51 12.91 0.30 -1.19
CA LYS A 51 13.10 1.76 -1.10
C LYS A 51 13.00 2.37 -2.49
N SER A 52 12.21 3.44 -2.62
CA SER A 52 12.10 4.19 -3.88
C SER A 52 13.15 5.28 -3.96
N THR A 53 13.79 5.42 -5.12
CA THR A 53 14.78 6.47 -5.39
C THR A 53 14.19 7.52 -6.33
N VAL A 54 14.36 8.80 -5.99
CA VAL A 54 13.92 9.92 -6.82
C VAL A 54 14.96 10.19 -7.90
N LYS A 55 14.65 9.86 -9.16
CA LYS A 55 15.59 10.01 -10.29
C LYS A 55 15.46 11.34 -11.04
N TYR A 56 14.23 11.83 -11.21
CA TYR A 56 13.94 12.96 -12.11
C TYR A 56 13.42 14.20 -11.40
N ALA A 57 12.63 14.03 -10.35
CA ALA A 57 12.04 15.16 -9.64
C ALA A 57 13.10 15.84 -8.75
N LYS A 58 13.33 17.14 -9.01
CA LYS A 58 14.26 17.96 -8.22
C LYS A 58 13.58 18.74 -7.09
N GLY A 59 12.25 18.75 -7.07
CA GLY A 59 11.45 19.52 -6.11
C GLY A 59 11.18 18.79 -4.79
N PHE A 60 11.57 17.52 -4.67
CA PHE A 60 11.43 16.78 -3.41
C PHE A 60 12.54 15.75 -3.22
N SER A 61 12.79 15.41 -1.95
CA SER A 61 13.73 14.38 -1.53
C SER A 61 13.05 13.39 -0.59
N ILE A 62 13.55 12.14 -0.55
CA ILE A 62 13.08 11.10 0.36
C ILE A 62 14.29 10.50 1.07
N ALA A 63 14.29 10.52 2.40
CA ALA A 63 15.24 9.81 3.24
C ALA A 63 14.53 8.68 4.00
N TYR A 64 15.08 7.47 3.93
CA TYR A 64 14.54 6.30 4.63
C TYR A 64 15.31 6.04 5.92
N HIS A 65 14.58 5.83 7.01
CA HIS A 65 15.08 5.31 8.28
C HIS A 65 14.39 3.98 8.59
N SER A 66 14.86 3.27 9.64
CA SER A 66 14.35 1.93 9.95
C SER A 66 12.83 1.87 10.23
N THR A 67 12.26 2.90 10.86
CA THR A 67 10.84 2.91 11.26
C THR A 67 9.99 4.02 10.61
N TYR A 68 10.64 5.01 10.00
CA TYR A 68 9.97 6.15 9.37
C TYR A 68 10.75 6.63 8.13
N LYS A 69 10.08 7.43 7.29
CA LYS A 69 10.68 8.11 6.15
C LYS A 69 10.42 9.60 6.25
N VAL A 70 11.41 10.39 5.83
CA VAL A 70 11.34 11.84 5.78
C VAL A 70 11.21 12.24 4.33
N VAL A 71 10.16 12.98 4.01
CA VAL A 71 9.89 13.53 2.68
C VAL A 71 10.02 15.04 2.78
N GLU A 72 10.93 15.61 2.02
CA GLU A 72 11.17 17.05 2.00
C GLU A 72 10.67 17.61 0.68
N ASN A 73 9.79 18.61 0.76
CA ASN A 73 9.45 19.45 -0.37
C ASN A 73 10.45 20.62 -0.42
N LEU A 74 11.37 20.55 -1.38
CA LEU A 74 12.44 21.53 -1.56
C LEU A 74 11.91 22.86 -2.12
N SER A 75 10.75 22.85 -2.78
CA SER A 75 10.13 24.06 -3.33
C SER A 75 9.43 24.89 -2.26
N THR A 76 8.82 24.27 -1.26
CA THR A 76 8.10 24.97 -0.16
C THR A 76 8.86 24.93 1.17
N ASN A 77 10.07 24.36 1.19
CA ASN A 77 10.87 24.12 2.38
C ASN A 77 10.09 23.42 3.51
N SER A 78 9.26 22.43 3.15
CA SER A 78 8.38 21.74 4.10
C SER A 78 8.84 20.30 4.30
N THR A 79 8.93 19.86 5.56
CA THR A 79 9.41 18.53 5.92
C THR A 79 8.26 17.69 6.47
N TYR A 80 7.99 16.56 5.83
CA TYR A 80 6.94 15.62 6.21
C TYR A 80 7.56 14.33 6.73
N VAL A 81 7.11 13.87 7.89
CA VAL A 81 7.60 12.62 8.48
C VAL A 81 6.50 11.58 8.40
N LEU A 82 6.73 10.53 7.63
CA LEU A 82 5.81 9.41 7.46
C LEU A 82 6.30 8.25 8.31
N TYR A 83 5.52 7.83 9.29
CA TYR A 83 5.86 6.74 10.21
C TYR A 83 4.78 5.66 10.15
N GLN A 84 5.15 4.41 10.40
CA GLN A 84 4.17 3.34 10.38
C GLN A 84 3.25 3.45 11.61
N CYS A 85 1.94 3.31 11.39
CA CYS A 85 0.95 3.24 12.45
C CYS A 85 1.31 2.09 13.39
N GLY A 86 1.27 2.32 14.71
CA GLY A 86 1.69 1.34 15.72
C GLY A 86 3.18 1.41 16.09
N SER A 87 4.01 2.08 15.29
CA SER A 87 5.38 2.43 15.68
C SER A 87 5.42 3.73 16.51
N THR A 88 6.44 3.87 17.35
CA THR A 88 6.71 5.11 18.09
C THR A 88 6.95 6.27 17.13
N LYS A 89 6.23 7.39 17.36
CA LYS A 89 6.40 8.63 16.61
C LYS A 89 7.81 9.20 16.85
N PRO A 90 8.60 9.45 15.79
CA PRO A 90 9.95 9.99 15.94
C PRO A 90 9.92 11.46 16.41
N THR A 91 10.77 11.81 17.37
CA THR A 91 10.92 13.18 17.91
C THR A 91 12.25 13.84 17.52
N ALA A 92 13.18 13.09 16.93
CA ALA A 92 14.52 13.56 16.58
C ALA A 92 14.56 14.47 15.34
N VAL A 93 13.48 14.48 14.53
CA VAL A 93 13.42 15.29 13.31
C VAL A 93 12.99 16.72 13.67
N LYS A 94 13.80 17.71 13.27
CA LYS A 94 13.52 19.13 13.49
C LYS A 94 12.74 19.71 12.31
N ASN A 95 12.01 20.81 12.54
CA ASN A 95 11.28 21.56 11.52
C ASN A 95 10.22 20.74 10.74
N VAL A 96 9.57 19.79 11.42
CA VAL A 96 8.54 18.95 10.80
C VAL A 96 7.25 19.73 10.60
N SER A 97 6.83 19.87 9.35
CA SER A 97 5.55 20.48 8.97
C SER A 97 4.37 19.59 9.36
N ALA A 98 4.48 18.27 9.14
CA ALA A 98 3.46 17.33 9.57
C ALA A 98 4.01 15.91 9.79
N TYR A 99 3.39 15.21 10.74
CA TYR A 99 3.62 13.79 11.00
C TYR A 99 2.44 13.00 10.46
N ILE A 100 2.70 12.08 9.53
CA ILE A 100 1.67 11.34 8.82
C ILE A 100 1.81 9.85 9.16
N PRO A 101 0.82 9.24 9.83
CA PRO A 101 0.81 7.80 10.05
C PRO A 101 0.49 7.06 8.74
N VAL A 102 1.17 5.95 8.50
CA VAL A 102 0.96 5.05 7.35
C VAL A 102 0.43 3.70 7.86
N PRO A 103 -0.64 3.12 7.29
CA PRO A 103 -1.44 3.64 6.19
C PRO A 103 -2.28 4.87 6.57
N VAL A 104 -2.47 5.78 5.60
CA VAL A 104 -3.36 6.93 5.74
C VAL A 104 -4.81 6.45 5.72
N ARG A 105 -5.60 6.78 6.74
CA ARG A 105 -6.99 6.32 6.89
C ARG A 105 -8.00 7.20 6.18
N SER A 106 -7.73 8.49 6.16
CA SER A 106 -8.60 9.51 5.57
C SER A 106 -7.73 10.55 4.89
N SER A 107 -8.08 10.92 3.66
CA SER A 107 -7.42 11.95 2.89
C SER A 107 -8.44 12.90 2.26
N ALA A 108 -8.00 14.12 1.98
CA ALA A 108 -8.74 15.07 1.17
C ALA A 108 -7.86 15.46 -0.02
N ALA A 109 -8.42 15.45 -1.22
CA ALA A 109 -7.71 15.88 -2.42
C ALA A 109 -8.35 17.14 -2.97
N TRP A 110 -7.58 18.24 -2.97
CA TRP A 110 -8.06 19.52 -3.46
C TRP A 110 -7.92 19.66 -4.98
N ALA A 111 -6.87 19.08 -5.55
CA ALA A 111 -6.63 19.11 -6.99
C ALA A 111 -7.06 17.79 -7.64
N THR A 112 -7.62 17.89 -8.84
CA THR A 112 -8.02 16.72 -9.66
C THR A 112 -6.83 15.79 -9.89
N SER A 113 -5.63 16.33 -10.14
CA SER A 113 -4.42 15.52 -10.29
C SER A 113 -4.10 14.67 -9.06
N ALA A 114 -4.27 15.22 -7.86
CA ALA A 114 -4.04 14.47 -6.62
C ALA A 114 -5.06 13.34 -6.45
N ALA A 115 -6.33 13.57 -6.78
CA ALA A 115 -7.38 12.54 -6.74
C ALA A 115 -7.09 11.39 -7.71
N ILE A 116 -6.67 11.70 -8.95
CA ILE A 116 -6.32 10.69 -9.95
C ILE A 116 -5.12 9.85 -9.51
N PHE A 117 -4.10 10.43 -8.85
CA PHE A 117 -2.99 9.64 -8.31
C PHE A 117 -3.44 8.70 -7.19
N LEU A 118 -4.36 9.11 -6.32
CA LEU A 118 -4.90 8.24 -5.27
C LEU A 118 -5.73 7.08 -5.85
N GLU A 119 -6.49 7.34 -6.92
CA GLU A 119 -7.20 6.30 -7.68
C GLU A 119 -6.23 5.34 -8.37
N ALA A 120 -5.18 5.85 -9.02
CA ALA A 120 -4.15 5.02 -9.66
C ALA A 120 -3.36 4.15 -8.66
N LEU A 121 -3.23 4.60 -7.41
CA LEU A 121 -2.66 3.84 -6.30
C LEU A 121 -3.64 2.84 -5.67
N GLY A 122 -4.90 2.82 -6.08
CA GLY A 122 -5.93 1.93 -5.55
C GLY A 122 -6.40 2.27 -4.13
N VAL A 123 -6.18 3.51 -3.68
CA VAL A 123 -6.52 3.99 -2.33
C VAL A 123 -7.64 5.02 -2.32
N GLN A 124 -8.45 5.07 -3.37
CA GLN A 124 -9.56 6.01 -3.53
C GLN A 124 -10.56 5.97 -2.37
N ASN A 125 -10.80 4.81 -1.74
CA ASN A 125 -11.71 4.67 -0.59
C ASN A 125 -11.25 5.45 0.66
N THR A 126 -10.00 5.89 0.71
CA THR A 126 -9.48 6.76 1.78
C THR A 126 -9.87 8.22 1.58
N ILE A 127 -10.29 8.62 0.38
CA ILE A 127 -10.68 9.99 0.08
C ILE A 127 -12.04 10.26 0.72
N LYS A 128 -12.10 11.22 1.63
CA LYS A 128 -13.33 11.67 2.30
C LYS A 128 -13.83 13.03 1.83
N ASN A 129 -13.00 13.77 1.11
CA ASN A 129 -13.38 15.06 0.58
C ASN A 129 -12.63 15.36 -0.73
N LEU A 130 -13.34 15.90 -1.71
CA LEU A 130 -12.80 16.33 -3.00
C LEU A 130 -13.15 17.79 -3.26
N GLY A 131 -12.12 18.63 -3.32
CA GLY A 131 -12.30 20.07 -3.61
C GLY A 131 -12.71 20.35 -5.05
N THR A 132 -12.34 19.48 -5.99
CA THR A 132 -12.64 19.60 -7.44
C THR A 132 -13.66 18.58 -7.93
N ALA A 133 -14.58 18.15 -7.05
CA ALA A 133 -15.69 17.24 -7.39
C ALA A 133 -16.35 17.52 -8.77
N PRO A 134 -16.69 18.77 -9.16
CA PRO A 134 -17.35 19.01 -10.45
C PRO A 134 -16.47 18.77 -11.69
N SER A 135 -15.15 18.68 -11.54
CA SER A 135 -14.21 18.50 -12.66
C SER A 135 -13.72 17.05 -12.80
N LEU A 136 -14.20 16.13 -11.96
CA LEU A 136 -13.82 14.73 -12.01
C LEU A 136 -14.74 13.95 -12.93
N VAL A 137 -14.17 13.25 -13.91
CA VAL A 137 -14.93 12.41 -14.86
C VAL A 137 -14.88 10.92 -14.52
N SER A 138 -14.10 10.52 -13.51
CA SER A 138 -14.09 9.13 -13.03
C SER A 138 -15.41 8.85 -12.31
N ALA A 139 -16.20 7.92 -12.85
CA ALA A 139 -17.44 7.46 -12.22
C ALA A 139 -17.16 6.87 -10.82
N CYS A 140 -16.03 6.19 -10.64
CA CYS A 140 -15.67 5.58 -9.36
C CYS A 140 -15.46 6.64 -8.25
N LEU A 141 -14.81 7.77 -8.58
CA LEU A 141 -14.62 8.86 -7.63
C LEU A 141 -15.92 9.65 -7.38
N GLN A 142 -16.82 9.74 -8.36
CA GLN A 142 -18.11 10.39 -8.20
C GLN A 142 -19.04 9.62 -7.26
N GLU A 143 -19.06 8.29 -7.33
CA GLU A 143 -19.84 7.44 -6.40
C GLU A 143 -19.39 7.67 -4.95
N LEU A 144 -18.08 7.75 -4.68
CA LEU A 144 -17.53 7.97 -3.34
C LEU A 144 -17.92 9.32 -2.69
N LEU A 145 -18.47 10.27 -3.46
CA LEU A 145 -18.92 11.58 -2.98
C LEU A 145 -20.43 11.62 -2.67
N GLN A 146 -21.17 10.59 -3.06
CA GLN A 146 -22.63 10.54 -2.92
C GLN A 146 -23.08 9.83 -1.62
N ASP A 147 -22.14 9.26 -0.86
CA ASP A 147 -22.32 8.71 0.50
C ASP A 147 -22.01 9.74 1.59
#